data_AF-A0A2N2UZU1-F1
#
_entry.id   AF-A0A2N2UZU1-F1
#
_cell.length_a   1.000
_cell.length_b   1.000
_cell.length_c   1.000
_cell.angle_alpha   90.00
_cell.angle_beta   90.00
_cell.angle_gamma   90.00
#
_symmetry.space_group_name_H-M   'P 1'
#
loop_
_entity.id
_entity.type
_entity.pdbx_description
1 polymer ?
#
loop_
_entity_poly.entity_id
_entity_poly.type
_entity_poly.pdbx_seq_one_letter_code
_entity_poly.pdbx_strand_id
1 'polypeptide(L)'
;ADGAQPVRLLSREQRLAARRDKRAHTVIRLPAYEQVKDDPVLYAHASRTFHLESNPGNARALRQAHGERDVWLNPPPFPLTTEEIDGVYEAPYARRPHPSYGEAKIPAWEMIRFSVNIMRGCFGGCTFCSITEHEGRIIQSRSEDSIIREIEEMRDKTPGFTGTVSDLGGPTANMFHLKCKDEKIESACRRLSCVYPDICENMNTDHSQLISLYRRARAVKGVKRITIGSGLRYDLAVRSPEYIKELVTHHVGGYLKIAPEHTEEGVLSKMMKPGIGAYDRFKQLFDRFSREAGKEQYLIPYFIAAHPGTTDEDMLNLALWLKKNNFRLDQVQAFVPTPMALATTMYHTEKNPLKKLHRDGGEVVGAVRNGRQRKLHKAFLRYHDAENWPLLREALKEMGRADLIGNGKKQLIPAWQPAGVGQTAARVPGAKPRLAAASSWAGGNGRTAQAAGIKSPTGRVASGRSSARAVSGNPGKPRPK
;
A
#
# COMPACT_ATOMS: atom_id res chain seq x y z
N ALA A 1 -41.84 32.25 -48.77
CA ALA A 1 -41.13 32.64 -47.55
C ALA A 1 -40.04 31.61 -47.34
N ASP A 2 -38.89 31.89 -47.93
CA ASP A 2 -37.81 30.92 -48.09
C ASP A 2 -37.20 30.60 -46.73
N GLY A 3 -37.28 29.32 -46.34
CA GLY A 3 -36.73 28.76 -45.10
C GLY A 3 -35.21 28.74 -45.06
N ALA A 4 -34.56 29.78 -45.56
CA ALA A 4 -33.12 29.93 -45.53
C ALA A 4 -32.67 30.15 -44.08
N GLN A 5 -32.09 29.12 -43.46
CA GLN A 5 -31.39 29.27 -42.19
C GLN A 5 -30.01 29.88 -42.44
N PRO A 6 -29.68 31.04 -41.86
CA PRO A 6 -28.36 31.62 -41.99
C PRO A 6 -27.30 30.71 -41.36
N VAL A 7 -26.39 30.19 -42.18
CA VAL A 7 -25.26 29.37 -41.70
C VAL A 7 -24.17 30.29 -41.15
N ARG A 8 -24.05 30.35 -39.83
CA ARG A 8 -22.96 31.08 -39.17
C ARG A 8 -21.69 30.23 -39.18
N LEU A 9 -20.74 30.57 -40.04
CA LEU A 9 -19.41 29.95 -40.05
C LEU A 9 -18.60 30.45 -38.86
N LEU A 10 -18.36 29.56 -37.89
CA LEU A 10 -17.51 29.85 -36.74
C LEU A 10 -16.06 29.50 -37.04
N SER A 11 -15.13 30.37 -36.64
CA SER A 11 -13.70 30.07 -36.68
C SER A 11 -13.37 28.86 -35.79
N ARG A 12 -12.21 28.22 -36.00
CA ARG A 12 -11.74 27.13 -35.12
C ARG A 12 -11.67 27.60 -33.66
N GLU A 13 -11.19 28.82 -33.43
CA GLU A 13 -11.07 29.42 -32.09
C GLU A 13 -12.43 29.63 -31.44
N GLN A 14 -13.39 30.19 -32.17
CA GLN A 14 -14.77 30.40 -31.68
C GLN A 14 -15.43 29.07 -31.32
N ARG A 15 -15.24 28.02 -32.14
CA ARG A 15 -15.75 26.67 -31.83
C ARG A 15 -15.10 26.07 -30.58
N LEU A 16 -13.81 26.29 -30.37
CA LEU A 16 -13.10 25.80 -29.19
C LEU A 16 -13.52 26.56 -27.93
N ALA A 17 -13.66 27.88 -28.00
CA ALA A 17 -14.13 28.72 -26.90
C ALA A 17 -15.54 28.31 -26.46
N ALA A 18 -16.48 28.17 -27.42
CA ALA A 18 -17.84 27.72 -27.12
C ALA A 18 -17.90 26.32 -26.49
N ARG A 19 -17.02 25.39 -26.93
CA ARG A 19 -16.90 24.06 -26.32
C ARG A 19 -16.36 24.13 -24.89
N ARG A 20 -15.40 25.01 -24.62
CA ARG A 20 -14.84 25.21 -23.27
C ARG A 20 -15.89 25.80 -22.32
N ASP A 21 -16.63 26.80 -22.77
CA ASP A 21 -17.71 27.42 -21.99
C ASP A 21 -18.83 26.42 -21.67
N LYS A 22 -19.30 25.68 -22.67
CA LYS A 22 -20.27 24.59 -22.45
C LYS A 22 -19.73 23.56 -21.45
N ARG A 23 -18.45 23.19 -21.58
CA ARG A 23 -17.81 22.22 -20.67
C ARG A 23 -17.75 22.75 -19.23
N ALA A 24 -17.49 24.03 -19.01
CA ALA A 24 -17.45 24.66 -17.69
C ALA A 24 -18.80 24.57 -16.96
N HIS A 25 -19.91 24.57 -17.71
CA HIS A 25 -21.28 24.43 -17.19
C HIS A 25 -21.84 23.01 -17.33
N THR A 26 -21.02 22.00 -17.63
CA THR A 26 -21.45 20.61 -17.77
C THR A 26 -20.96 19.77 -16.60
N VAL A 27 -21.89 19.13 -15.91
CA VAL A 27 -21.63 18.18 -14.83
C VAL A 27 -21.90 16.75 -15.28
N ILE A 28 -21.27 15.77 -14.63
CA ILE A 28 -21.59 14.36 -14.84
C ILE A 28 -22.54 13.90 -13.74
N ARG A 29 -23.70 13.39 -14.15
CA ARG A 29 -24.66 12.79 -13.24
C ARG A 29 -24.32 11.32 -13.05
N LEU A 30 -24.00 10.94 -11.82
CA LEU A 30 -23.88 9.54 -11.41
C LEU A 30 -25.28 8.95 -11.17
N PRO A 31 -25.45 7.62 -11.29
CA PRO A 31 -26.67 6.95 -10.83
C PRO A 31 -26.96 7.29 -9.36
N ALA A 32 -28.24 7.48 -9.02
CA ALA A 32 -28.66 7.88 -7.69
C ALA A 32 -28.27 6.84 -6.62
N TYR A 33 -28.12 7.27 -5.37
CA TYR A 33 -27.79 6.38 -4.25
C TYR A 33 -28.74 5.18 -4.17
N GLU A 34 -30.03 5.45 -4.28
CA GLU A 34 -31.11 4.46 -4.22
C GLU A 34 -30.99 3.43 -5.34
N GLN A 35 -30.46 3.83 -6.51
CA GLN A 35 -30.21 2.92 -7.62
C GLN A 35 -28.96 2.07 -7.39
N VAL A 36 -27.85 2.67 -6.98
CA VAL A 36 -26.58 1.94 -6.81
C VAL A 36 -26.59 1.01 -5.59
N LYS A 37 -27.43 1.30 -4.60
CA LYS A 37 -27.62 0.45 -3.43
C LYS A 37 -28.14 -0.94 -3.82
N ASP A 38 -29.05 -0.99 -4.79
CA ASP A 38 -29.78 -2.21 -5.16
C ASP A 38 -29.39 -2.77 -6.55
N ASP A 39 -28.64 -2.03 -7.37
CA ASP A 39 -28.15 -2.48 -8.68
C ASP A 39 -26.59 -2.52 -8.74
N PRO A 40 -25.97 -3.72 -8.71
CA PRO A 40 -24.52 -3.87 -8.72
C PRO A 40 -23.86 -3.38 -10.03
N VAL A 41 -24.57 -3.42 -11.16
CA VAL A 41 -24.06 -2.90 -12.43
C VAL A 41 -24.01 -1.38 -12.40
N LEU A 42 -25.06 -0.73 -11.88
CA LEU A 42 -25.06 0.72 -11.70
C LEU A 42 -24.04 1.18 -10.66
N TYR A 43 -23.83 0.43 -9.58
CA TYR A 43 -22.76 0.70 -8.62
C TYR A 43 -21.40 0.66 -9.30
N ALA A 44 -21.10 -0.42 -10.03
CA ALA A 44 -19.82 -0.55 -10.73
C ALA A 44 -19.64 0.53 -11.81
N HIS A 45 -20.73 0.95 -12.46
CA HIS A 45 -20.72 2.03 -13.45
C HIS A 45 -20.45 3.39 -12.81
N ALA A 46 -21.07 3.68 -11.66
CA ALA A 46 -20.82 4.89 -10.88
C ALA A 46 -19.35 4.96 -10.46
N SER A 47 -18.81 3.85 -9.93
CA SER A 47 -17.41 3.74 -9.55
C SER A 47 -16.47 3.94 -10.75
N ARG A 48 -16.70 3.27 -11.88
CA ARG A 48 -15.90 3.47 -13.10
C ARG A 48 -15.91 4.93 -13.55
N THR A 49 -17.07 5.57 -13.55
CA THR A 49 -17.22 6.97 -13.94
C THR A 49 -16.45 7.89 -13.00
N PHE A 50 -16.57 7.68 -11.69
CA PHE A 50 -15.81 8.41 -10.67
C PHE A 50 -14.29 8.35 -10.93
N HIS A 51 -13.74 7.14 -11.13
CA HIS A 51 -12.30 6.97 -11.31
C HIS A 51 -11.76 7.56 -12.63
N LEU A 52 -12.60 7.68 -13.66
CA LEU A 52 -12.22 8.37 -14.91
C LEU A 52 -12.17 9.90 -14.76
N GLU A 53 -12.85 10.45 -13.76
CA GLU A 53 -12.89 11.88 -13.43
C GLU A 53 -11.86 12.25 -12.34
N SER A 54 -10.73 11.53 -12.28
CA SER A 54 -9.63 11.74 -11.33
C SER A 54 -8.47 12.62 -11.84
N ASN A 55 -8.49 13.03 -13.11
CA ASN A 55 -7.45 13.87 -13.70
C ASN A 55 -7.87 15.36 -13.69
N PRO A 56 -7.19 16.26 -12.96
CA PRO A 56 -7.58 17.66 -12.86
C PRO A 56 -7.63 18.40 -14.21
N GLY A 57 -6.84 17.98 -15.21
CA GLY A 57 -6.84 18.60 -16.54
C GLY A 57 -8.12 18.37 -17.35
N ASN A 58 -8.87 17.29 -17.10
CA ASN A 58 -10.07 16.95 -17.86
C ASN A 58 -11.26 16.47 -17.04
N ALA A 59 -11.13 16.39 -15.72
CA ALA A 59 -12.20 16.02 -14.82
C ALA A 59 -13.35 17.04 -14.88
N ARG A 60 -14.55 16.57 -14.59
CA ARG A 60 -15.75 17.38 -14.41
C ARG A 60 -16.29 17.19 -13.00
N ALA A 61 -17.06 18.17 -12.54
CA ALA A 61 -17.83 18.01 -11.32
C ALA A 61 -18.80 16.84 -11.48
N LEU A 62 -18.95 16.06 -10.42
CA LEU A 62 -19.89 14.95 -10.35
C LEU A 62 -21.05 15.34 -9.44
N ARG A 63 -22.26 14.90 -9.81
CA ARG A 63 -23.47 15.03 -9.00
C ARG A 63 -24.06 13.65 -8.82
N GLN A 64 -24.34 13.27 -7.58
CA GLN A 64 -25.11 12.08 -7.26
C GLN A 64 -26.34 12.47 -6.45
N ALA A 65 -27.54 12.06 -6.91
CA ALA A 65 -28.77 12.24 -6.14
C ALA A 65 -28.80 11.28 -4.94
N HIS A 66 -29.23 11.79 -3.79
CA HIS A 66 -29.40 11.09 -2.50
C HIS A 66 -30.70 11.61 -1.87
N GLY A 67 -31.81 10.89 -2.09
CA GLY A 67 -33.16 11.35 -1.75
C GLY A 67 -33.47 12.70 -2.39
N GLU A 68 -33.79 13.70 -1.55
CA GLU A 68 -34.13 15.06 -1.97
C GLU A 68 -32.91 15.99 -2.12
N ARG A 69 -31.69 15.46 -1.92
CA ARG A 69 -30.45 16.24 -1.97
C ARG A 69 -29.49 15.71 -3.01
N ASP A 70 -28.56 16.57 -3.42
CA ASP A 70 -27.43 16.18 -4.24
C ASP A 70 -26.14 16.16 -3.43
N VAL A 71 -25.37 15.09 -3.60
CA VAL A 71 -23.95 15.09 -3.27
C VAL A 71 -23.20 15.66 -4.47
N TRP A 72 -22.57 16.80 -4.25
CA TRP A 72 -21.71 17.46 -5.24
C TRP A 72 -20.25 17.14 -4.97
N LEU A 73 -19.55 16.60 -5.98
CA LEU A 73 -18.12 16.35 -5.92
C LEU A 73 -17.42 17.31 -6.89
N ASN A 74 -16.57 18.16 -6.33
CA ASN A 74 -15.73 19.04 -7.12
C ASN A 74 -14.71 18.22 -7.92
N PRO A 75 -14.28 18.72 -9.11
CA PRO A 75 -13.11 18.17 -9.77
C PRO A 75 -11.91 18.15 -8.81
N PRO A 76 -10.99 17.18 -8.96
CA PRO A 76 -9.74 17.20 -8.21
C PRO A 76 -9.00 18.51 -8.45
N PRO A 77 -8.36 19.09 -7.42
CA PRO A 77 -7.57 20.31 -7.60
C PRO A 77 -6.34 20.01 -8.47
N PHE A 78 -5.78 21.05 -9.08
CA PHE A 78 -4.46 20.92 -9.65
C PHE A 78 -3.45 20.58 -8.54
N PRO A 79 -2.47 19.71 -8.82
CA PRO A 79 -1.44 19.39 -7.84
C PRO A 79 -0.62 20.64 -7.50
N LEU A 80 -0.13 20.72 -6.26
CA LEU A 80 0.71 21.82 -5.81
C LEU A 80 1.99 21.90 -6.64
N THR A 81 2.47 23.12 -6.89
CA THR A 81 3.81 23.33 -7.45
C THR A 81 4.87 22.89 -6.44
N THR A 82 6.12 22.78 -6.89
CA THR A 82 7.25 22.45 -6.00
C THR A 82 7.39 23.46 -4.86
N GLU A 83 7.22 24.75 -5.14
CA GLU A 83 7.30 25.81 -4.14
C GLU A 83 6.15 25.72 -3.12
N GLU A 84 4.94 25.42 -3.59
CA GLU A 84 3.76 25.26 -2.73
C GLU A 84 3.88 24.03 -1.82
N ILE A 85 4.32 22.87 -2.36
CA ILE A 85 4.51 21.67 -1.53
C ILE A 85 5.70 21.83 -0.58
N ASP A 86 6.78 22.50 -0.98
CA ASP A 86 7.88 22.83 -0.08
C ASP A 86 7.37 23.66 1.11
N GLY A 87 6.53 24.68 0.85
CA GLY A 87 5.88 25.47 1.91
C GLY A 87 5.04 24.62 2.88
N VAL A 88 4.38 23.56 2.40
CA VAL A 88 3.63 22.63 3.27
C VAL A 88 4.56 21.83 4.19
N TYR A 89 5.69 21.34 3.68
CA TYR A 89 6.61 20.49 4.46
C TYR A 89 7.61 21.31 5.32
N GLU A 90 7.88 22.55 4.96
CA GLU A 90 8.76 23.48 5.69
C GLU A 90 8.01 24.37 6.69
N ALA A 91 6.70 24.20 6.84
CA ALA A 91 5.96 24.82 7.93
C ALA A 91 6.63 24.47 9.28
N PRO A 92 6.56 25.35 10.30
CA PRO A 92 7.33 25.23 11.54
C PRO A 92 6.80 24.12 12.47
N TYR A 93 6.89 22.87 12.04
CA TYR A 93 6.44 21.70 12.79
C TYR A 93 7.35 21.46 14.00
N ALA A 94 6.73 21.13 15.14
CA ALA A 94 7.47 20.85 16.38
C ALA A 94 8.38 19.61 16.30
N ARG A 95 8.16 18.71 15.33
CA ARG A 95 8.80 17.39 15.20
C ARG A 95 8.83 16.60 16.52
N ARG A 96 7.76 16.71 17.30
CA ARG A 96 7.56 16.04 18.59
C ARG A 96 6.07 15.72 18.77
N PRO A 97 5.73 14.70 19.57
CA PRO A 97 4.36 14.49 20.01
C PRO A 97 3.78 15.73 20.67
N HIS A 98 2.45 15.88 20.58
CA HIS A 98 1.77 16.94 21.31
C HIS A 98 2.00 16.79 22.83
N PRO A 99 2.29 17.87 23.58
CA PRO A 99 2.63 17.78 25.01
C PRO A 99 1.58 17.07 25.88
N SER A 100 0.31 17.07 25.47
CA SER A 100 -0.76 16.36 26.18
C SER A 100 -0.56 14.85 26.31
N TYR A 101 0.30 14.26 25.47
CA TYR A 101 0.61 12.83 25.55
C TYR A 101 1.62 12.49 26.66
N GLY A 102 2.34 13.47 27.23
CA GLY A 102 3.36 13.24 28.26
C GLY A 102 4.35 12.16 27.85
N GLU A 103 4.54 11.16 28.71
CA GLU A 103 5.43 10.00 28.49
C GLU A 103 4.75 8.84 27.73
N ALA A 104 3.57 9.05 27.15
CA ALA A 104 2.88 8.00 26.42
C ALA A 104 3.69 7.56 25.19
N LYS A 105 3.87 6.25 25.06
CA LYS A 105 4.45 5.66 23.85
C LYS A 105 3.45 5.78 22.70
N ILE A 106 3.84 6.44 21.62
CA ILE A 106 3.02 6.59 20.41
C ILE A 106 3.67 5.78 19.28
N PRO A 107 3.22 4.54 19.01
CA PRO A 107 3.84 3.68 18.00
C PRO A 107 3.92 4.31 16.61
N ALA A 108 2.89 5.07 16.21
CA ALA A 108 2.88 5.76 14.92
C ALA A 108 3.99 6.82 14.82
N TRP A 109 4.21 7.59 15.88
CA TRP A 109 5.29 8.58 15.94
C TRP A 109 6.67 7.91 15.90
N GLU A 110 6.88 6.85 16.68
CA GLU A 110 8.16 6.13 16.70
C GLU A 110 8.54 5.58 15.33
N MET A 111 7.55 5.16 14.54
CA MET A 111 7.75 4.67 13.19
C MET A 111 8.23 5.77 12.23
N ILE A 112 7.64 6.97 12.30
CA ILE A 112 7.79 8.01 11.25
C ILE A 112 8.75 9.15 11.62
N ARG A 113 9.14 9.29 12.90
CA ARG A 113 9.91 10.46 13.36
C ARG A 113 11.27 10.65 12.68
N PHE A 114 11.82 9.59 12.09
CA PHE A 114 13.08 9.62 11.33
C PHE A 114 12.90 9.39 9.83
N SER A 115 11.67 9.53 9.31
CA SER A 115 11.38 9.47 7.88
C SER A 115 11.13 10.86 7.30
N VAL A 116 11.51 11.04 6.03
CA VAL A 116 11.27 12.27 5.25
C VAL A 116 10.55 11.89 3.97
N ASN A 117 9.44 12.58 3.70
CA ASN A 117 8.62 12.36 2.51
C ASN A 117 9.06 13.31 1.38
N ILE A 118 9.46 12.79 0.22
CA ILE A 118 10.02 13.57 -0.90
C ILE A 118 8.96 13.98 -1.94
N MET A 119 7.78 13.37 -1.94
CA MET A 119 6.73 13.66 -2.92
C MET A 119 5.33 13.14 -2.52
N ARG A 120 4.29 13.64 -3.18
CA ARG A 120 2.92 13.10 -3.12
C ARG A 120 2.45 12.59 -4.49
N GLY A 121 1.44 11.73 -4.47
CA GLY A 121 0.81 11.17 -5.66
C GLY A 121 1.40 9.83 -6.10
N CYS A 122 0.63 9.08 -6.90
CA CYS A 122 1.06 7.83 -7.49
C CYS A 122 0.29 7.56 -8.79
N PHE A 123 1.01 7.43 -9.92
CA PHE A 123 0.39 7.04 -11.20
C PHE A 123 0.26 5.52 -11.39
N GLY A 124 0.48 4.76 -10.31
CA GLY A 124 0.51 3.30 -10.34
C GLY A 124 -0.82 2.66 -10.71
N GLY A 125 -1.94 3.26 -10.26
CA GLY A 125 -3.30 2.80 -10.58
C GLY A 125 -3.66 1.43 -10.00
N CYS A 126 -3.05 1.03 -8.88
CA CYS A 126 -3.35 -0.26 -8.25
C CYS A 126 -4.79 -0.23 -7.70
N THR A 127 -5.64 -1.16 -8.11
CA THR A 127 -7.10 -1.08 -7.85
C THR A 127 -7.51 -1.20 -6.39
N PHE A 128 -6.63 -1.74 -5.54
CA PHE A 128 -6.83 -1.91 -4.11
C PHE A 128 -6.25 -0.75 -3.28
N CYS A 129 -5.53 0.17 -3.91
CA CYS A 129 -4.88 1.30 -3.28
C CYS A 129 -5.69 2.58 -3.51
N SER A 130 -5.85 3.40 -2.47
CA SER A 130 -6.60 4.67 -2.55
C SER A 130 -5.70 5.91 -2.71
N ILE A 131 -4.39 5.74 -2.96
CA ILE A 131 -3.45 6.86 -3.08
C ILE A 131 -3.84 7.76 -4.27
N THR A 132 -4.28 7.19 -5.39
CA THR A 132 -4.65 7.97 -6.57
C THR A 132 -5.83 8.90 -6.29
N GLU A 133 -6.81 8.42 -5.52
CA GLU A 133 -8.01 9.16 -5.15
C GLU A 133 -7.74 10.17 -4.02
N HIS A 134 -6.76 9.89 -3.16
CA HIS A 134 -6.41 10.74 -2.01
C HIS A 134 -5.38 11.82 -2.35
N GLU A 135 -4.30 11.48 -3.06
CA GLU A 135 -3.18 12.38 -3.37
C GLU A 135 -3.11 12.79 -4.85
N GLY A 136 -3.91 12.15 -5.70
CA GLY A 136 -3.87 12.35 -7.13
C GLY A 136 -2.87 11.42 -7.84
N ARG A 137 -3.04 11.33 -9.15
CA ARG A 137 -2.17 10.55 -10.04
C ARG A 137 -0.88 11.27 -10.46
N ILE A 138 -0.89 12.60 -10.41
CA ILE A 138 0.22 13.44 -10.86
C ILE A 138 1.17 13.58 -9.68
N ILE A 139 2.46 13.34 -9.94
CA ILE A 139 3.48 13.42 -8.90
C ILE A 139 3.75 14.88 -8.54
N GLN A 140 3.66 15.19 -7.25
CA GLN A 140 4.05 16.47 -6.65
C GLN A 140 5.37 16.27 -5.93
N SER A 141 6.47 16.69 -6.54
CA SER A 141 7.81 16.52 -5.97
C SER A 141 8.25 17.79 -5.25
N ARG A 142 8.80 17.60 -4.05
CA ARG A 142 9.49 18.66 -3.31
C ARG A 142 10.82 18.99 -3.97
N SER A 143 11.35 20.18 -3.70
CA SER A 143 12.71 20.49 -4.12
C SER A 143 13.72 19.68 -3.32
N GLU A 144 14.88 19.39 -3.93
CA GLU A 144 15.98 18.77 -3.20
C GLU A 144 16.38 19.61 -1.98
N ASP A 145 16.40 20.94 -2.13
CA ASP A 145 16.77 21.86 -1.05
C ASP A 145 15.83 21.75 0.16
N SER A 146 14.51 21.67 -0.08
CA SER A 146 13.51 21.46 0.96
C SER A 146 13.73 20.16 1.71
N ILE A 147 14.00 19.08 0.97
CA ILE A 147 14.23 17.76 1.55
C ILE A 147 15.51 17.76 2.40
N ILE A 148 16.59 18.39 1.92
CA ILE A 148 17.84 18.50 2.68
C ILE A 148 17.62 19.30 3.96
N ARG A 149 16.95 20.46 3.90
CA ARG A 149 16.61 21.25 5.09
C ARG A 149 15.82 20.43 6.10
N GLU A 150 14.82 19.66 5.67
CA GLU A 150 14.06 18.82 6.60
C GLU A 150 14.92 17.71 7.22
N ILE A 151 15.85 17.11 6.47
CA ILE A 151 16.80 16.12 7.03
C ILE A 151 17.66 16.78 8.13
N GLU A 152 18.12 18.01 7.91
CA GLU A 152 18.88 18.78 8.90
C GLU A 152 18.03 19.13 10.12
N GLU A 153 16.80 19.61 9.93
CA GLU A 153 15.88 19.88 11.04
C GLU A 153 15.56 18.62 11.83
N MET A 154 15.34 17.50 11.15
CA MET A 154 15.09 16.22 11.79
C MET A 154 16.30 15.79 12.63
N ARG A 155 17.52 15.92 12.09
CA ARG A 155 18.77 15.65 12.79
C ARG A 155 18.91 16.51 14.05
N ASP A 156 18.59 17.80 13.95
CA ASP A 156 18.89 18.78 14.98
C ASP A 156 17.80 18.88 16.06
N LYS A 157 16.52 18.71 15.69
CA LYS A 157 15.37 18.95 16.59
C LYS A 157 14.75 17.66 17.16
N THR A 158 14.90 16.52 16.48
CA THR A 158 14.19 15.28 16.83
C THR A 158 14.98 14.46 17.86
N PRO A 159 14.45 14.26 19.08
CA PRO A 159 15.17 13.51 20.11
C PRO A 159 15.50 12.09 19.71
N GLY A 160 16.74 11.66 20.00
CA GLY A 160 17.20 10.29 19.76
C GLY A 160 17.63 10.00 18.32
N PHE A 161 17.89 11.01 17.49
CA PHE A 161 18.44 10.79 16.16
C PHE A 161 19.86 10.21 16.24
N THR A 162 20.08 9.06 15.61
CA THR A 162 21.35 8.31 15.68
C THR A 162 22.23 8.48 14.44
N GLY A 163 21.82 9.33 13.50
CA GLY A 163 22.41 9.44 12.17
C GLY A 163 21.76 8.53 11.13
N THR A 164 20.64 7.86 11.44
CA THR A 164 19.92 7.00 10.49
C THR A 164 18.59 7.63 10.10
N VAL A 165 18.41 7.94 8.81
CA VAL A 165 17.11 8.26 8.22
C VAL A 165 16.41 6.93 7.90
N SER A 166 15.27 6.67 8.55
CA SER A 166 14.55 5.40 8.46
C SER A 166 13.84 5.20 7.11
N ASP A 167 13.44 6.29 6.47
CA ASP A 167 12.91 6.29 5.12
C ASP A 167 13.11 7.65 4.45
N LEU A 168 13.55 7.65 3.19
CA LEU A 168 13.59 8.83 2.33
C LEU A 168 12.80 8.51 1.07
N GLY A 169 11.48 8.70 1.12
CA GLY A 169 10.59 8.12 0.12
C GLY A 169 9.27 8.85 0.04
N GLY A 170 8.22 8.14 -0.33
CA GLY A 170 6.87 8.67 -0.51
C GLY A 170 5.91 7.52 -0.79
N PRO A 171 4.71 7.79 -1.29
CA PRO A 171 3.74 6.73 -1.63
C PRO A 171 4.33 5.62 -2.52
N THR A 172 5.28 5.99 -3.38
CA THR A 172 6.15 5.05 -4.10
C THR A 172 7.54 5.63 -4.23
N ALA A 173 8.55 5.08 -3.55
CA ALA A 173 9.87 5.70 -3.39
C ALA A 173 10.56 6.14 -4.70
N ASN A 174 10.28 5.49 -5.83
CA ASN A 174 10.96 5.70 -7.10
C ASN A 174 10.18 6.51 -8.14
N MET A 175 9.21 7.34 -7.74
CA MET A 175 8.50 8.22 -8.69
C MET A 175 8.87 9.71 -8.60
N PHE A 176 9.86 10.08 -7.78
CA PHE A 176 10.32 11.46 -7.62
C PHE A 176 10.66 12.10 -8.98
N HIS A 177 10.05 13.25 -9.26
CA HIS A 177 10.07 14.01 -10.52
C HIS A 177 9.63 13.25 -11.79
N LEU A 178 9.10 12.04 -11.68
CA LEU A 178 8.53 11.34 -12.83
C LEU A 178 7.18 11.95 -13.20
N LYS A 179 7.07 12.43 -14.44
CA LYS A 179 5.83 12.98 -15.01
C LYS A 179 5.65 12.55 -16.45
N CYS A 180 4.47 12.83 -17.01
CA CYS A 180 4.26 12.67 -18.44
C CYS A 180 5.22 13.58 -19.24
N LYS A 181 5.65 13.12 -20.41
CA LYS A 181 6.55 13.87 -21.30
C LYS A 181 5.90 15.12 -21.91
N ASP A 182 4.57 15.13 -22.01
CA ASP A 182 3.79 16.23 -22.61
C ASP A 182 2.57 16.57 -21.75
N GLU A 183 2.48 17.83 -21.31
CA GLU A 183 1.40 18.35 -20.48
C GLU A 183 0.04 18.38 -21.18
N LYS A 184 0.00 18.55 -22.51
CA LYS A 184 -1.24 18.46 -23.30
C LYS A 184 -1.77 17.04 -23.33
N ILE A 185 -0.88 16.04 -23.41
CA ILE A 185 -1.27 14.63 -23.32
C ILE A 185 -1.75 14.32 -21.91
N GLU A 186 -0.99 14.74 -20.89
CA GLU A 186 -1.35 14.51 -19.49
C GLU A 186 -2.72 15.11 -19.15
N SER A 187 -2.95 16.38 -19.49
CA SER A 187 -4.21 17.07 -19.22
C SER A 187 -5.42 16.46 -19.94
N ALA A 188 -5.21 15.82 -21.10
CA ALA A 188 -6.25 15.12 -21.85
C ALA A 188 -6.43 13.63 -21.48
N CYS A 189 -5.52 13.05 -20.69
CA CYS A 189 -5.48 11.60 -20.43
C CYS A 189 -6.60 11.09 -19.50
N ARG A 190 -7.21 9.96 -19.86
CA ARG A 190 -8.22 9.25 -19.06
C ARG A 190 -7.78 7.84 -18.59
N ARG A 191 -6.52 7.46 -18.81
CA ARG A 191 -6.01 6.13 -18.39
C ARG A 191 -6.00 6.00 -16.88
N LEU A 192 -6.41 4.87 -16.31
CA LEU A 192 -6.36 4.65 -14.86
C LEU A 192 -4.95 4.39 -14.31
N SER A 193 -4.01 3.97 -15.18
CA SER A 193 -2.61 3.72 -14.81
C SER A 193 -1.67 4.13 -15.95
N CYS A 194 -0.49 4.63 -15.59
CA CYS A 194 0.60 4.89 -16.52
C CYS A 194 1.56 3.70 -16.68
N VAL A 195 1.33 2.61 -15.94
CA VAL A 195 2.26 1.48 -15.78
C VAL A 195 1.54 0.13 -15.86
N TYR A 196 0.36 0.12 -16.47
CA TYR A 196 -0.42 -1.08 -16.76
C TYR A 196 -1.16 -0.90 -18.10
N PRO A 197 -1.26 -1.94 -18.97
CA PRO A 197 -0.62 -3.27 -18.84
C PRO A 197 0.91 -3.22 -18.94
N ASP A 198 1.43 -2.20 -19.60
CA ASP A 198 2.84 -1.85 -19.67
C ASP A 198 3.04 -0.37 -19.32
N ILE A 199 4.32 0.03 -19.18
CA ILE A 199 4.70 1.44 -19.01
C ILE A 199 4.28 2.23 -20.26
N CYS A 200 3.51 3.28 -20.04
CA CYS A 200 3.06 4.20 -21.07
C CYS A 200 4.27 4.85 -21.78
N GLU A 201 4.27 4.86 -23.10
CA GLU A 201 5.32 5.47 -23.92
C GLU A 201 5.53 6.96 -23.63
N ASN A 202 4.47 7.65 -23.19
CA ASN A 202 4.47 9.06 -22.83
C ASN A 202 4.93 9.31 -21.39
N MET A 203 5.28 8.27 -20.62
CA MET A 203 5.75 8.40 -19.25
C MET A 203 7.27 8.52 -19.22
N ASN A 204 7.81 9.48 -18.47
CA ASN A 204 9.24 9.49 -18.16
C ASN A 204 9.57 8.42 -17.11
N THR A 205 10.70 7.74 -17.27
CA THR A 205 11.22 6.72 -16.34
C THR A 205 12.65 6.98 -15.92
N ASP A 206 13.17 8.18 -16.18
CA ASP A 206 14.51 8.60 -15.79
C ASP A 206 14.58 8.88 -14.27
N HIS A 207 15.41 8.12 -13.56
CA HIS A 207 15.59 8.22 -12.12
C HIS A 207 16.80 9.10 -11.72
N SER A 208 17.44 9.79 -12.68
CA SER A 208 18.67 10.57 -12.44
C SER A 208 18.51 11.61 -11.32
N GLN A 209 17.37 12.30 -11.26
CA GLN A 209 17.08 13.29 -10.20
C GLN A 209 16.95 12.64 -8.82
N LEU A 210 16.34 11.46 -8.74
CA LEU A 210 16.25 10.72 -7.48
C LEU A 210 17.63 10.24 -7.01
N ILE A 211 18.48 9.79 -7.92
CA ILE A 211 19.86 9.40 -7.63
C ILE A 211 20.67 10.60 -7.12
N SER A 212 20.51 11.77 -7.76
CA SER A 212 21.11 13.04 -7.32
C SER A 212 20.72 13.36 -5.88
N LEU A 213 19.42 13.38 -5.59
CA LEU A 213 18.89 13.61 -4.25
C LEU A 213 19.47 12.63 -3.22
N TYR A 214 19.50 11.34 -3.53
CA TYR A 214 20.05 10.32 -2.63
C TYR A 214 21.53 10.55 -2.30
N ARG A 215 22.34 10.87 -3.31
CA ARG A 215 23.76 11.19 -3.13
C ARG A 215 23.95 12.43 -2.26
N ARG A 216 23.18 13.48 -2.55
CA ARG A 216 23.21 14.74 -1.79
C ARG A 216 22.78 14.54 -0.35
N ALA A 217 21.69 13.82 -0.10
CA ALA A 217 21.19 13.52 1.23
C ALA A 217 22.18 12.72 2.07
N ARG A 218 22.93 11.78 1.46
CA ARG A 218 24.00 11.04 2.17
C ARG A 218 25.19 11.91 2.55
N ALA A 219 25.44 13.00 1.84
CA ALA A 219 26.54 13.92 2.14
C ALA A 219 26.23 14.88 3.31
N VAL A 220 24.99 14.92 3.80
CA VAL A 220 24.59 15.77 4.93
C VAL A 220 25.35 15.37 6.20
N LYS A 221 26.05 16.32 6.81
CA LYS A 221 26.83 16.09 8.03
C LYS A 221 25.93 15.54 9.15
N GLY A 222 26.39 14.49 9.83
CA GLY A 222 25.64 13.82 10.89
C GLY A 222 24.67 12.75 10.41
N VAL A 223 24.37 12.67 9.10
CA VAL A 223 23.70 11.53 8.49
C VAL A 223 24.73 10.45 8.17
N LYS A 224 24.55 9.27 8.75
CA LYS A 224 25.41 8.09 8.58
C LYS A 224 24.81 7.09 7.60
N ARG A 225 23.48 6.98 7.58
CA ARG A 225 22.76 6.01 6.77
C ARG A 225 21.38 6.52 6.39
N ILE A 226 20.97 6.24 5.17
CA ILE A 226 19.61 6.50 4.67
C ILE A 226 19.07 5.18 4.15
N THR A 227 17.96 4.71 4.71
CA THR A 227 17.25 3.54 4.19
C THR A 227 16.05 3.96 3.33
N ILE A 228 15.69 3.12 2.36
CA ILE A 228 14.42 3.24 1.63
C ILE A 228 13.51 2.13 2.16
N GLY A 229 12.60 2.51 3.05
CA GLY A 229 11.57 1.65 3.64
C GLY A 229 10.25 1.69 2.90
N SER A 230 10.01 2.75 2.12
CA SER A 230 8.86 2.90 1.23
C SER A 230 8.88 1.87 0.10
N GLY A 231 7.69 1.39 -0.30
CA GLY A 231 7.54 0.51 -1.44
C GLY A 231 7.96 1.19 -2.74
N LEU A 232 8.51 0.43 -3.69
CA LEU A 232 8.91 0.93 -5.01
C LEU A 232 8.28 0.09 -6.12
N ARG A 233 8.19 0.69 -7.31
CA ARG A 233 7.72 0.03 -8.52
C ARG A 233 8.91 -0.65 -9.22
N TYR A 234 9.00 -1.97 -9.04
CA TYR A 234 10.07 -2.80 -9.62
C TYR A 234 10.07 -2.74 -11.15
N ASP A 235 8.90 -2.63 -11.76
CA ASP A 235 8.71 -2.47 -13.19
C ASP A 235 9.32 -1.17 -13.73
N LEU A 236 9.21 -0.06 -12.99
CA LEU A 236 9.92 1.18 -13.30
C LEU A 236 11.43 1.04 -13.05
N ALA A 237 11.81 0.42 -11.93
CA ALA A 237 13.21 0.28 -11.55
C ALA A 237 14.02 -0.52 -12.58
N VAL A 238 13.43 -1.55 -13.21
CA VAL A 238 14.08 -2.35 -14.27
C VAL A 238 14.46 -1.49 -15.50
N ARG A 239 13.84 -0.33 -15.70
CA ARG A 239 14.22 0.62 -16.77
C ARG A 239 15.44 1.47 -16.41
N SER A 240 15.86 1.50 -15.15
CA SER A 240 17.03 2.25 -14.69
C SER A 240 17.93 1.35 -13.84
N PRO A 241 18.83 0.56 -14.47
CA PRO A 241 19.80 -0.26 -13.74
C PRO A 241 20.68 0.56 -12.78
N GLU A 242 20.99 1.81 -13.12
CA GLU A 242 21.74 2.72 -12.25
C GLU A 242 21.00 3.03 -10.94
N TYR A 243 19.68 3.23 -11.00
CA TYR A 243 18.88 3.40 -9.80
C TYR A 243 18.92 2.16 -8.90
N ILE A 244 18.82 0.96 -9.47
CA ILE A 244 18.91 -0.29 -8.69
C ILE A 244 20.30 -0.41 -8.05
N LYS A 245 21.37 -0.10 -8.79
CA LYS A 245 22.74 -0.10 -8.25
C LYS A 245 22.86 0.86 -7.07
N GLU A 246 22.42 2.12 -7.24
CA GLU A 246 22.41 3.13 -6.18
C GLU A 246 21.65 2.66 -4.93
N LEU A 247 20.43 2.16 -5.12
CA LEU A 247 19.54 1.66 -4.07
C LEU A 247 20.20 0.52 -3.26
N VAL A 248 20.72 -0.50 -3.95
CA VAL A 248 21.30 -1.71 -3.36
C VAL A 248 22.63 -1.40 -2.65
N THR A 249 23.50 -0.63 -3.31
CA THR A 249 24.83 -0.29 -2.78
C THR A 249 24.73 0.60 -1.54
N HIS A 250 23.76 1.50 -1.44
CA HIS A 250 23.76 2.50 -0.36
C HIS A 250 22.57 2.43 0.59
N HIS A 251 21.39 2.04 0.12
CA HIS A 251 20.16 2.27 0.88
C HIS A 251 19.47 1.02 1.37
N VAL A 252 19.73 -0.14 0.76
CA VAL A 252 19.27 -1.42 1.28
C VAL A 252 20.20 -1.88 2.39
N GLY A 253 19.60 -2.27 3.52
CA GLY A 253 20.29 -2.92 4.65
C GLY A 253 20.51 -4.39 4.35
N GLY A 254 19.66 -5.24 4.91
CA GLY A 254 19.56 -6.65 4.53
C GLY A 254 18.33 -6.93 3.67
N TYR A 255 17.19 -6.31 3.98
CA TYR A 255 15.92 -6.61 3.31
C TYR A 255 15.40 -5.44 2.49
N LEU A 256 14.94 -5.72 1.28
CA LEU A 256 14.16 -4.78 0.48
C LEU A 256 12.74 -5.32 0.31
N LYS A 257 11.76 -4.55 0.78
CA LYS A 257 10.34 -4.88 0.61
C LYS A 257 9.92 -4.56 -0.81
N ILE A 258 9.33 -5.52 -1.51
CA ILE A 258 8.83 -5.33 -2.87
C ILE A 258 7.47 -6.00 -3.03
N ALA A 259 6.55 -5.37 -3.76
CA ALA A 259 5.15 -5.82 -3.76
C ALA A 259 4.70 -6.26 -5.16
N PRO A 260 5.00 -7.52 -5.57
CA PRO A 260 4.39 -8.14 -6.75
C PRO A 260 2.88 -8.38 -6.57
N GLU A 261 2.43 -8.47 -5.31
CA GLU A 261 1.03 -8.66 -4.87
C GLU A 261 0.39 -10.02 -5.21
N HIS A 262 0.68 -10.58 -6.38
CA HIS A 262 0.22 -11.89 -6.82
C HIS A 262 1.17 -12.47 -7.89
N THR A 263 1.00 -13.74 -8.27
CA THR A 263 1.73 -14.38 -9.38
C THR A 263 0.87 -14.57 -10.63
N GLU A 264 -0.40 -14.88 -10.42
CA GLU A 264 -1.35 -15.22 -11.50
C GLU A 264 -1.86 -14.00 -12.27
N GLU A 265 -1.74 -14.03 -13.59
CA GLU A 265 -2.16 -12.95 -14.51
C GLU A 265 -3.66 -12.64 -14.40
N GLY A 266 -4.47 -13.68 -14.17
CA GLY A 266 -5.91 -13.56 -13.95
C GLY A 266 -6.22 -12.58 -12.81
N VAL A 267 -5.48 -12.65 -11.70
CA VAL A 267 -5.61 -11.77 -10.53
C VAL A 267 -4.90 -10.44 -10.75
N LEU A 268 -3.66 -10.46 -11.25
CA LEU A 268 -2.85 -9.25 -11.48
C LEU A 268 -3.52 -8.26 -12.43
N SER A 269 -4.26 -8.76 -13.43
CA SER A 269 -5.05 -7.91 -14.33
C SER A 269 -6.18 -7.14 -13.64
N LYS A 270 -6.74 -7.66 -12.54
CA LYS A 270 -7.73 -6.96 -11.71
C LYS A 270 -7.07 -6.03 -10.70
N MET A 271 -5.80 -6.28 -10.38
CA MET A 271 -4.96 -5.42 -9.54
C MET A 271 -4.32 -4.27 -10.32
N MET A 272 -4.33 -4.31 -11.65
CA MET A 272 -3.56 -3.45 -12.55
C MET A 272 -2.05 -3.50 -12.27
N LYS A 273 -1.55 -4.71 -12.05
CA LYS A 273 -0.13 -5.01 -11.84
C LYS A 273 0.43 -5.77 -13.04
N PRO A 274 1.72 -5.56 -13.38
CA PRO A 274 2.37 -6.35 -14.42
C PRO A 274 2.57 -7.79 -13.94
N GLY A 275 2.64 -8.72 -14.89
CA GLY A 275 2.94 -10.12 -14.63
C GLY A 275 4.25 -10.35 -13.85
N ILE A 276 4.36 -11.51 -13.20
CA ILE A 276 5.47 -11.85 -12.30
C ILE A 276 6.86 -11.77 -12.96
N GLY A 277 6.96 -11.90 -14.29
CA GLY A 277 8.24 -11.80 -15.00
C GLY A 277 8.95 -10.45 -14.82
N ALA A 278 8.23 -9.36 -14.55
CA ALA A 278 8.85 -8.08 -14.21
C ALA A 278 9.56 -8.12 -12.85
N TYR A 279 9.02 -8.87 -11.88
CA TYR A 279 9.68 -9.12 -10.59
C TYR A 279 10.94 -9.97 -10.77
N ASP A 280 10.89 -11.00 -11.61
CA ASP A 280 12.05 -11.87 -11.86
C ASP A 280 13.24 -11.10 -12.46
N ARG A 281 12.98 -10.20 -13.42
CA ARG A 281 14.00 -9.30 -13.98
C ARG A 281 14.59 -8.36 -12.92
N PHE A 282 13.73 -7.79 -12.06
CA PHE A 282 14.19 -6.95 -10.97
C PHE A 282 15.08 -7.74 -9.99
N LYS A 283 14.67 -8.95 -9.63
CA LYS A 283 15.45 -9.84 -8.75
C LYS A 283 16.83 -10.16 -9.33
N GLN A 284 16.92 -10.44 -10.63
CA GLN A 284 18.21 -10.68 -11.30
C GLN A 284 19.18 -9.49 -11.17
N LEU A 285 18.67 -8.27 -11.38
CA LEU A 285 19.46 -7.04 -11.23
C LEU A 285 19.83 -6.79 -9.77
N PHE A 286 18.89 -6.99 -8.84
CA PHE A 286 19.11 -6.87 -7.40
C PHE A 286 20.21 -7.82 -6.91
N ASP A 287 20.13 -9.11 -7.25
CA ASP A 287 21.10 -10.13 -6.84
C ASP A 287 22.48 -9.85 -7.46
N ARG A 288 22.52 -9.35 -8.70
CA ARG A 288 23.77 -8.93 -9.34
C ARG A 288 24.43 -7.78 -8.59
N PHE A 289 23.71 -6.67 -8.39
CA PHE A 289 24.29 -5.50 -7.73
C PHE A 289 24.57 -5.73 -6.24
N SER A 290 23.85 -6.63 -5.58
CA SER A 290 24.14 -7.01 -4.18
C SER A 290 25.48 -7.72 -4.08
N ARG A 291 25.76 -8.65 -5.02
CA ARG A 291 27.06 -9.32 -5.13
C ARG A 291 28.18 -8.35 -5.48
N GLU A 292 27.97 -7.45 -6.44
CA GLU A 292 28.95 -6.41 -6.79
C GLU A 292 29.25 -5.47 -5.61
N ALA A 293 28.26 -5.19 -4.76
CA ALA A 293 28.42 -4.39 -3.54
C ALA A 293 29.01 -5.19 -2.35
N GLY A 294 29.26 -6.49 -2.51
CA GLY A 294 29.77 -7.36 -1.44
C GLY A 294 28.79 -7.56 -0.28
N LYS A 295 27.47 -7.47 -0.54
CA LYS A 295 26.43 -7.56 0.49
C LYS A 295 25.56 -8.80 0.31
N GLU A 296 25.16 -9.37 1.44
CA GLU A 296 24.13 -10.38 1.50
C GLU A 296 22.78 -9.71 1.77
N GLN A 297 21.91 -9.67 0.76
CA GLN A 297 20.64 -8.96 0.79
C GLN A 297 19.52 -9.80 0.19
N TYR A 298 18.29 -9.55 0.62
CA TYR A 298 17.14 -10.37 0.32
C TYR A 298 15.92 -9.52 -0.03
N LEU A 299 15.15 -9.97 -1.02
CA LEU A 299 13.83 -9.41 -1.30
C LEU A 299 12.80 -10.03 -0.36
N ILE A 300 11.98 -9.19 0.28
CA ILE A 300 10.78 -9.63 1.00
C ILE A 300 9.58 -9.27 0.14
N PRO A 301 8.97 -10.25 -0.55
CA PRO A 301 7.81 -9.99 -1.38
C PRO A 301 6.55 -9.80 -0.52
N TYR A 302 5.72 -8.82 -0.90
CA TYR A 302 4.39 -8.61 -0.34
C TYR A 302 3.34 -9.19 -1.29
N PHE A 303 2.46 -10.03 -0.73
CA PHE A 303 1.36 -10.67 -1.45
C PHE A 303 0.03 -10.43 -0.73
N ILE A 304 -1.03 -10.28 -1.51
CA ILE A 304 -2.39 -10.08 -1.02
C ILE A 304 -3.21 -11.32 -1.34
N ALA A 305 -3.65 -12.02 -0.28
CA ALA A 305 -4.61 -13.12 -0.38
C ALA A 305 -6.04 -12.60 -0.59
N ALA A 306 -6.91 -13.42 -1.19
CA ALA A 306 -8.35 -13.15 -1.28
C ALA A 306 -8.73 -11.82 -1.96
N HIS A 307 -7.91 -11.34 -2.90
CA HIS A 307 -8.28 -10.23 -3.76
C HIS A 307 -9.50 -10.63 -4.63
N PRO A 308 -10.39 -9.70 -5.01
CA PRO A 308 -11.46 -10.01 -5.96
C PRO A 308 -10.90 -10.55 -7.28
N GLY A 309 -11.47 -11.65 -7.74
CA GLY A 309 -11.00 -12.42 -8.90
C GLY A 309 -10.00 -13.51 -8.58
N THR A 310 -9.61 -13.70 -7.31
CA THR A 310 -8.74 -14.80 -6.86
C THR A 310 -9.54 -16.07 -6.58
N THR A 311 -9.12 -17.18 -7.18
CA THR A 311 -9.63 -18.53 -6.90
C THR A 311 -8.74 -19.31 -5.92
N ASP A 312 -9.19 -20.48 -5.47
CA ASP A 312 -8.38 -21.36 -4.63
C ASP A 312 -7.18 -21.93 -5.40
N GLU A 313 -7.34 -22.16 -6.71
CA GLU A 313 -6.25 -22.59 -7.60
C GLU A 313 -5.18 -21.51 -7.76
N ASP A 314 -5.58 -20.25 -7.88
CA ASP A 314 -4.64 -19.13 -7.96
C ASP A 314 -3.76 -19.03 -6.70
N MET A 315 -4.36 -19.24 -5.52
CA MET A 315 -3.63 -19.24 -4.25
C MET A 315 -2.74 -20.47 -4.08
N LEU A 316 -3.16 -21.63 -4.59
CA LEU A 316 -2.32 -22.82 -4.63
C LEU A 316 -1.08 -22.58 -5.52
N ASN A 317 -1.26 -22.01 -6.71
CA ASN A 317 -0.17 -21.69 -7.63
C ASN A 317 0.82 -20.71 -6.99
N LEU A 318 0.30 -19.67 -6.32
CA LEU A 318 1.11 -18.74 -5.56
C LEU A 318 1.89 -19.43 -4.43
N ALA A 319 1.28 -20.35 -3.68
CA ALA A 319 1.97 -21.13 -2.64
C ALA A 319 3.09 -22.01 -3.20
N LEU A 320 2.87 -22.64 -4.36
CA LEU A 320 3.90 -23.40 -5.08
C LEU A 320 5.04 -22.49 -5.56
N TRP A 321 4.72 -21.30 -6.07
CA TRP A 321 5.72 -20.31 -6.46
C TRP A 321 6.56 -19.85 -5.27
N LEU A 322 5.94 -19.59 -4.11
CA LEU A 322 6.65 -19.25 -2.87
C LEU A 322 7.61 -20.38 -2.48
N LYS A 323 7.14 -21.63 -2.50
CA LYS A 323 7.96 -22.79 -2.16
C LYS A 323 9.14 -22.98 -3.12
N LYS A 324 8.90 -22.85 -4.43
CA LYS A 324 9.94 -22.94 -5.46
C LYS A 324 11.03 -21.87 -5.27
N ASN A 325 10.65 -20.67 -4.84
CA ASN A 325 11.56 -19.54 -4.60
C ASN A 325 12.08 -19.46 -3.15
N ASN A 326 11.83 -20.49 -2.34
CA ASN A 326 12.28 -20.58 -0.95
C ASN A 326 11.79 -19.43 -0.05
N PHE A 327 10.60 -18.90 -0.30
CA PHE A 327 9.97 -17.88 0.53
C PHE A 327 9.11 -18.50 1.64
N ARG A 328 9.36 -18.06 2.88
CA ARG A 328 8.53 -18.36 4.05
C ARG A 328 8.07 -17.04 4.65
N LEU A 329 6.84 -16.65 4.33
CA LEU A 329 6.29 -15.35 4.69
C LEU A 329 5.58 -15.41 6.04
N ASP A 330 5.98 -14.57 6.99
CA ASP A 330 5.24 -14.41 8.26
C ASP A 330 4.18 -13.31 8.17
N GLN A 331 4.53 -12.19 7.54
CA GLN A 331 3.63 -11.06 7.36
C GLN A 331 2.90 -11.17 6.04
N VAL A 332 1.65 -11.62 6.10
CA VAL A 332 0.77 -11.75 4.94
C VAL A 332 -0.53 -11.00 5.20
N GLN A 333 -1.05 -10.35 4.16
CA GLN A 333 -2.32 -9.62 4.23
C GLN A 333 -3.38 -10.33 3.39
N ALA A 334 -4.60 -10.39 3.91
CA ALA A 334 -5.77 -10.67 3.10
C ALA A 334 -6.39 -9.34 2.66
N PHE A 335 -6.89 -9.27 1.44
CA PHE A 335 -7.53 -8.07 0.89
C PHE A 335 -8.58 -7.53 1.86
N VAL A 336 -8.43 -6.25 2.20
CA VAL A 336 -9.39 -5.51 3.03
C VAL A 336 -10.09 -4.50 2.10
N PRO A 337 -11.43 -4.56 1.97
CA PRO A 337 -12.17 -3.64 1.12
C PRO A 337 -12.06 -2.23 1.68
N THR A 338 -11.17 -1.42 1.09
CA THR A 338 -11.00 -0.01 1.44
C THR A 338 -12.04 0.81 0.68
N PRO A 339 -12.76 1.75 1.32
CA PRO A 339 -13.73 2.60 0.63
C PRO A 339 -13.15 3.26 -0.63
N MET A 340 -14.01 3.48 -1.62
CA MET A 340 -13.71 4.08 -2.93
C MET A 340 -12.79 3.28 -3.85
N ALA A 341 -12.02 2.29 -3.38
CA ALA A 341 -11.15 1.51 -4.25
C ALA A 341 -11.92 0.70 -5.32
N LEU A 342 -11.37 0.61 -6.54
CA LEU A 342 -11.92 -0.21 -7.63
C LEU A 342 -12.02 -1.69 -7.24
N ALA A 343 -11.05 -2.23 -6.51
CA ALA A 343 -11.11 -3.59 -6.00
C ALA A 343 -12.26 -3.76 -5.01
N THR A 344 -12.57 -2.76 -4.17
CA THR A 344 -13.74 -2.81 -3.28
C THR A 344 -15.05 -2.83 -4.06
N THR A 345 -15.10 -2.12 -5.19
CA THR A 345 -16.23 -2.21 -6.13
C THR A 345 -16.37 -3.64 -6.66
N MET A 346 -15.29 -4.28 -7.09
CA MET A 346 -15.31 -5.69 -7.52
C MET A 346 -15.75 -6.60 -6.37
N TYR A 347 -15.21 -6.39 -5.17
CA TYR A 347 -15.54 -7.16 -3.97
C TYR A 347 -17.03 -7.09 -3.62
N HIS A 348 -17.65 -5.92 -3.79
CA HIS A 348 -19.05 -5.68 -3.44
C HIS A 348 -20.02 -6.14 -4.54
N THR A 349 -19.70 -5.86 -5.81
CA THR A 349 -20.62 -6.05 -6.94
C THR A 349 -20.38 -7.31 -7.75
N GLU A 350 -19.21 -7.94 -7.59
CA GLU A 350 -18.71 -9.03 -8.45
C GLU A 350 -18.65 -8.65 -9.95
N LYS A 351 -18.57 -7.35 -10.25
CA LYS A 351 -18.39 -6.80 -11.60
C LYS A 351 -16.99 -6.20 -11.74
N ASN A 352 -16.46 -6.22 -12.97
CA ASN A 352 -15.18 -5.58 -13.28
C ASN A 352 -15.36 -4.12 -13.76
N PRO A 353 -15.16 -3.09 -12.91
CA PRO A 353 -15.27 -1.68 -13.33
C PRO A 353 -14.14 -1.21 -14.26
N LEU A 354 -13.09 -2.01 -14.48
CA LEU A 354 -12.01 -1.67 -15.41
C LEU A 354 -12.44 -1.80 -16.88
N LYS A 355 -13.47 -2.60 -17.15
CA LYS A 355 -14.00 -2.85 -18.49
C LYS A 355 -15.35 -2.15 -18.67
N LYS A 356 -15.86 -2.16 -19.91
CA LYS A 356 -17.22 -1.70 -20.19
C LYS A 356 -18.21 -2.64 -19.50
N LEU A 357 -19.17 -2.07 -18.79
CA LEU A 357 -20.19 -2.81 -18.05
C LEU A 357 -21.45 -2.97 -18.92
N HIS A 358 -22.02 -4.16 -18.87
CA HIS A 358 -23.26 -4.53 -19.53
C HIS A 358 -24.21 -5.13 -18.49
N ARG A 359 -25.52 -4.95 -18.68
CA ARG A 359 -26.52 -5.63 -17.84
C ARG A 359 -26.58 -7.12 -18.18
N ASP A 360 -26.66 -7.39 -19.47
CA ASP A 360 -26.67 -8.74 -20.02
C ASP A 360 -25.27 -9.08 -20.54
N GLY A 361 -24.55 -9.91 -19.79
CA GLY A 361 -23.18 -10.30 -20.09
C GLY A 361 -22.10 -9.41 -19.44
N GLY A 362 -20.84 -9.82 -19.57
CA GLY A 362 -19.68 -9.17 -18.97
C GLY A 362 -18.93 -10.07 -18.00
N GLU A 363 -17.71 -9.66 -17.64
CA GLU A 363 -16.84 -10.41 -16.74
C GLU A 363 -17.40 -10.37 -15.31
N VAL A 364 -17.67 -11.57 -14.77
CA VAL A 364 -17.98 -11.78 -13.35
C VAL A 364 -16.66 -11.94 -12.59
N VAL A 365 -16.50 -11.18 -11.52
CA VAL A 365 -15.31 -11.19 -10.68
C VAL A 365 -15.69 -11.78 -9.32
N GLY A 366 -15.37 -13.05 -9.11
CA GLY A 366 -15.68 -13.72 -7.84
C GLY A 366 -15.04 -13.00 -6.64
N ALA A 367 -15.76 -12.92 -5.52
CA ALA A 367 -15.28 -12.27 -4.31
C ALA A 367 -15.21 -13.25 -3.13
N VAL A 368 -14.03 -13.37 -2.53
CA VAL A 368 -13.80 -14.27 -1.39
C VAL A 368 -14.24 -13.59 -0.09
N ARG A 369 -15.52 -13.78 0.25
CA ARG A 369 -16.16 -13.16 1.43
C ARG A 369 -16.23 -14.08 2.64
N ASN A 370 -16.42 -15.39 2.43
CA ASN A 370 -16.65 -16.33 3.53
C ASN A 370 -15.36 -16.53 4.37
N GLY A 371 -15.53 -16.68 5.69
CA GLY A 371 -14.39 -16.72 6.62
C GLY A 371 -13.46 -17.92 6.43
N ARG A 372 -14.00 -19.08 6.04
CA ARG A 372 -13.21 -20.32 5.83
C ARG A 372 -12.27 -20.17 4.64
N GLN A 373 -12.77 -19.74 3.49
CA GLN A 373 -11.99 -19.56 2.27
C GLN A 373 -10.98 -18.40 2.41
N ARG A 374 -11.34 -17.31 3.10
CA ARG A 374 -10.38 -16.24 3.43
C ARG A 374 -9.22 -16.76 4.29
N LYS A 375 -9.50 -17.61 5.27
CA LYS A 375 -8.47 -18.30 6.07
C LYS A 375 -7.64 -19.25 5.21
N LEU A 376 -8.26 -20.00 4.30
CA LEU A 376 -7.58 -20.89 3.36
C LEU A 376 -6.61 -20.13 2.46
N HIS A 377 -7.04 -19.03 1.84
CA HIS A 377 -6.17 -18.19 1.01
C HIS A 377 -4.98 -17.66 1.81
N LYS A 378 -5.21 -17.19 3.04
CA LYS A 378 -4.12 -16.76 3.93
C LYS A 378 -3.18 -17.92 4.30
N ALA A 379 -3.73 -19.12 4.52
CA ALA A 379 -2.99 -20.33 4.83
C ALA A 379 -2.05 -20.74 3.68
N PHE A 380 -2.46 -20.58 2.42
CA PHE A 380 -1.60 -20.85 1.26
C PHE A 380 -0.34 -19.98 1.25
N LEU A 381 -0.44 -18.69 1.61
CA LEU A 381 0.74 -17.81 1.73
C LEU A 381 1.68 -18.24 2.87
N ARG A 382 1.13 -18.90 3.90
CA ARG A 382 1.87 -19.42 5.07
C ARG A 382 1.91 -20.95 5.07
N TYR A 383 2.16 -21.56 3.90
CA TYR A 383 2.16 -23.02 3.73
C TYR A 383 3.13 -23.77 4.66
N HIS A 384 4.17 -23.09 5.14
CA HIS A 384 5.19 -23.65 6.02
C HIS A 384 4.77 -23.67 7.49
N ASP A 385 3.74 -22.92 7.88
CA ASP A 385 3.23 -22.86 9.24
C ASP A 385 2.33 -24.07 9.52
N ALA A 386 2.72 -24.85 10.53
CA ALA A 386 2.08 -26.12 10.86
C ALA A 386 0.64 -25.98 11.39
N GLU A 387 0.25 -24.80 11.88
CA GLU A 387 -1.14 -24.51 12.25
C GLU A 387 -2.08 -24.54 11.03
N ASN A 388 -1.55 -24.28 9.83
CA ASN A 388 -2.33 -24.22 8.60
C ASN A 388 -2.46 -25.59 7.90
N TRP A 389 -1.62 -26.57 8.23
CA TRP A 389 -1.55 -27.84 7.50
C TRP A 389 -2.85 -28.65 7.50
N PRO A 390 -3.66 -28.72 8.58
CA PRO A 390 -4.95 -29.40 8.53
C PRO A 390 -5.89 -28.84 7.46
N LEU A 391 -6.06 -27.50 7.45
CA LEU A 391 -6.90 -26.80 6.48
C LEU A 391 -6.37 -26.97 5.05
N LEU A 392 -5.05 -26.84 4.86
CA LEU A 392 -4.43 -27.03 3.55
C LEU A 392 -4.57 -28.47 3.05
N ARG A 393 -4.46 -29.46 3.94
CA ARG A 393 -4.59 -30.88 3.59
C ARG A 393 -6.01 -31.22 3.13
N GLU A 394 -7.02 -30.68 3.80
CA GLU A 394 -8.42 -30.82 3.40
C GLU A 394 -8.64 -30.20 2.03
N ALA A 395 -8.26 -28.93 1.84
CA ALA A 395 -8.41 -28.22 0.57
C ALA A 395 -7.67 -28.91 -0.58
N LEU A 396 -6.43 -29.36 -0.36
CA LEU A 396 -5.66 -30.09 -1.38
C LEU A 396 -6.35 -31.39 -1.82
N LYS A 397 -7.01 -32.10 -0.90
CA LYS A 397 -7.77 -33.31 -1.25
C LYS A 397 -9.02 -32.96 -2.05
N GLU A 398 -9.76 -31.94 -1.63
CA GLU A 398 -10.95 -31.44 -2.33
C GLU A 398 -10.62 -30.96 -3.76
N MET A 399 -9.46 -30.31 -3.94
CA MET A 399 -8.95 -29.86 -5.24
C MET A 399 -8.34 -31.00 -6.08
N GLY A 400 -8.34 -32.25 -5.61
CA GLY A 400 -7.71 -33.39 -6.32
C GLY A 400 -6.18 -33.33 -6.38
N ARG A 401 -5.55 -32.51 -5.53
CA ARG A 401 -4.10 -32.26 -5.46
C ARG A 401 -3.43 -32.92 -4.26
N ALA A 402 -3.87 -34.15 -3.94
CA ALA A 402 -3.28 -34.93 -2.86
C ALA A 402 -1.78 -35.28 -3.12
N ASP A 403 -1.32 -35.20 -4.37
CA ASP A 403 0.09 -35.31 -4.78
C ASP A 403 1.01 -34.31 -4.09
N LEU A 404 0.45 -33.18 -3.63
CA LEU A 404 1.17 -32.13 -2.93
C LEU A 404 1.29 -32.37 -1.41
N ILE A 405 0.85 -33.52 -0.90
CA ILE A 405 0.95 -33.89 0.51
C ILE A 405 2.06 -34.94 0.67
N GLY A 406 3.08 -34.63 1.46
CA GLY A 406 4.19 -35.54 1.75
C GLY A 406 5.50 -34.83 2.06
N ASN A 407 6.54 -35.60 2.39
CA ASN A 407 7.77 -35.05 2.98
C ASN A 407 8.85 -34.71 1.94
N GLY A 408 8.56 -34.86 0.65
CA GLY A 408 9.51 -34.58 -0.42
C GLY A 408 9.59 -33.09 -0.77
N LYS A 409 10.61 -32.72 -1.57
CA LYS A 409 10.84 -31.33 -2.01
C LYS A 409 9.70 -30.76 -2.86
N LYS A 410 8.97 -31.62 -3.58
CA LYS A 410 7.91 -31.24 -4.54
C LYS A 410 6.53 -31.09 -3.89
N GLN A 411 6.30 -31.71 -2.74
CA GLN A 411 5.05 -31.60 -1.98
C GLN A 411 4.95 -30.22 -1.36
N LEU A 412 3.76 -29.64 -1.22
CA LEU A 412 3.58 -28.32 -0.59
C LEU A 412 3.67 -28.41 0.94
N ILE A 413 2.94 -29.36 1.54
CA ILE A 413 2.85 -29.60 2.99
C ILE A 413 3.28 -31.04 3.35
N PRO A 414 3.78 -31.30 4.57
CA PRO A 414 4.14 -32.64 5.00
C PRO A 414 2.92 -33.55 5.24
N ALA A 415 3.16 -34.87 5.25
CA ALA A 415 2.13 -35.86 5.56
C ALA A 415 1.79 -35.92 7.06
N TRP A 416 2.71 -35.47 7.93
CA TRP A 416 2.58 -35.50 9.39
C TRP A 416 2.08 -34.17 9.96
N GLN A 417 1.73 -34.17 11.25
CA GLN A 417 1.31 -32.99 12.01
C GLN A 417 2.09 -32.98 13.35
N PRO A 418 2.68 -31.85 13.81
CA PRO A 418 3.32 -31.80 15.11
C PRO A 418 2.28 -31.97 16.24
N ALA A 419 2.67 -32.61 17.34
CA ALA A 419 1.81 -32.74 18.51
C ALA A 419 1.46 -31.36 19.09
N GLY A 420 0.18 -31.12 19.39
CA GLY A 420 -0.30 -29.87 20.01
C GLY A 420 -0.56 -28.70 19.05
N VAL A 421 -0.31 -28.85 17.75
CA VAL A 421 -0.47 -27.81 16.71
C VAL A 421 -1.58 -28.22 15.74
N GLY A 422 -2.49 -27.31 15.37
CA GLY A 422 -3.53 -27.56 14.36
C GLY A 422 -4.66 -28.51 14.79
N GLN A 423 -4.73 -28.90 16.07
CA GLN A 423 -5.89 -29.60 16.62
C GLN A 423 -6.94 -28.57 17.05
N THR A 424 -7.88 -28.23 16.18
CA THR A 424 -9.18 -27.78 16.66
C THR A 424 -9.81 -28.97 17.39
N ALA A 425 -9.78 -28.92 18.72
CA ALA A 425 -10.38 -29.92 19.59
C ALA A 425 -11.78 -30.28 19.08
N ALA A 426 -11.98 -31.54 18.71
CA ALA A 426 -13.29 -32.14 18.80
C ALA A 426 -13.74 -31.94 20.26
N ARG A 427 -14.73 -31.07 20.47
CA ARG A 427 -15.30 -30.79 21.79
C ARG A 427 -15.87 -32.11 22.32
N VAL A 428 -15.14 -32.78 23.21
CA VAL A 428 -15.73 -33.81 24.07
C VAL A 428 -16.65 -33.05 25.04
N PRO A 429 -17.96 -33.37 25.10
CA PRO A 429 -18.85 -32.74 26.08
C PRO A 429 -18.37 -33.12 27.49
N GLY A 430 -17.93 -32.14 28.29
CA GLY A 430 -17.75 -32.33 29.74
C GLY A 430 -16.46 -31.81 30.40
N ALA A 431 -15.46 -31.33 29.67
CA ALA A 431 -14.22 -30.84 30.30
C ALA A 431 -14.27 -29.33 30.60
N LYS A 432 -14.16 -28.95 31.88
CA LYS A 432 -14.09 -27.55 32.33
C LYS A 432 -12.82 -26.85 31.81
N PRO A 433 -12.87 -25.54 31.46
CA PRO A 433 -11.71 -24.86 30.91
C PRO A 433 -10.69 -24.56 32.01
N ARG A 434 -9.42 -24.95 31.78
CA ARG A 434 -8.26 -24.40 32.50
C ARG A 434 -7.88 -23.07 31.85
N LEU A 435 -7.89 -21.99 32.63
CA LEU A 435 -7.33 -20.71 32.21
C LEU A 435 -5.83 -20.87 31.93
N ALA A 436 -5.43 -20.66 30.68
CA ALA A 436 -4.03 -20.42 30.34
C ALA A 436 -3.75 -18.92 30.46
N ALA A 437 -2.79 -18.58 31.31
CA ALA A 437 -2.34 -17.23 31.57
C ALA A 437 -1.79 -16.55 30.30
N ALA A 438 -2.13 -15.27 30.13
CA ALA A 438 -1.54 -14.41 29.13
C ALA A 438 -0.04 -14.23 29.41
N SER A 439 0.83 -14.69 28.51
CA SER A 439 2.23 -14.32 28.50
C SER A 439 2.44 -13.19 27.49
N SER A 440 2.60 -11.98 28.03
CA SER A 440 3.20 -10.83 27.36
C SER A 440 4.65 -11.16 26.99
N TRP A 441 5.03 -11.11 25.73
CA TRP A 441 6.45 -11.07 25.35
C TRP A 441 6.72 -9.96 24.32
N ALA A 442 7.54 -9.02 24.79
CA ALA A 442 8.16 -7.93 24.07
C ALA A 442 9.29 -8.43 23.18
N GLY A 443 9.58 -7.66 22.12
CA GLY A 443 10.67 -7.94 21.20
C GLY A 443 12.06 -7.86 21.82
N GLY A 444 12.99 -8.61 21.25
CA GLY A 444 14.41 -8.57 21.61
C GLY A 444 15.27 -9.42 20.69
N ASN A 445 16.19 -8.74 20.00
CA ASN A 445 17.20 -9.25 19.07
C ASN A 445 17.92 -10.53 19.51
N GLY A 446 18.03 -11.50 18.60
CA GLY A 446 18.95 -12.62 18.71
C GLY A 446 20.37 -12.24 18.27
N ARG A 447 21.29 -12.14 19.23
CA ARG A 447 22.72 -12.37 19.02
C ARG A 447 23.11 -13.57 19.88
N THR A 448 23.57 -14.63 19.24
CA THR A 448 24.11 -15.84 19.85
C THR A 448 25.53 -15.59 20.37
N ALA A 449 25.78 -15.90 21.64
CA ALA A 449 27.10 -16.25 22.14
C ALA A 449 26.97 -17.10 23.43
N GLN A 450 27.92 -18.00 23.60
CA GLN A 450 27.90 -19.20 24.43
C GLN A 450 28.29 -18.98 25.91
N ALA A 451 27.81 -19.94 26.72
CA ALA A 451 28.52 -20.65 27.81
C ALA A 451 28.67 -20.07 29.23
N ALA A 452 28.65 -21.06 30.14
CA ALA A 452 29.10 -21.13 31.52
C ALA A 452 28.14 -20.64 32.63
N GLY A 453 27.62 -21.62 33.38
CA GLY A 453 26.79 -21.41 34.56
C GLY A 453 27.59 -21.15 35.83
N ILE A 454 26.88 -20.70 36.87
CA ILE A 454 27.24 -20.80 38.29
C ILE A 454 25.92 -20.81 39.10
N LYS A 455 25.95 -21.56 40.20
CA LYS A 455 24.86 -21.89 41.12
C LYS A 455 24.30 -20.69 41.91
N SER A 456 23.03 -20.86 42.28
CA SER A 456 22.16 -20.16 43.26
C SER A 456 22.84 -19.82 44.63
N PRO A 457 22.32 -18.87 45.46
CA PRO A 457 21.14 -19.17 46.29
C PRO A 457 20.21 -17.98 46.71
N THR A 458 18.94 -18.35 46.93
CA THR A 458 17.93 -17.90 47.92
C THR A 458 18.03 -16.53 48.62
N GLY A 459 16.91 -15.79 48.62
CA GLY A 459 16.61 -14.72 49.59
C GLY A 459 15.16 -14.23 49.53
N ARG A 460 14.33 -14.62 50.51
CA ARG A 460 13.02 -14.05 50.84
C ARG A 460 13.20 -12.76 51.64
N VAL A 461 12.49 -11.66 51.30
CA VAL A 461 11.98 -10.61 52.23
C VAL A 461 10.86 -9.84 51.47
N ALA A 462 9.58 -10.06 51.78
CA ALA A 462 8.69 -9.35 52.72
C ALA A 462 8.10 -8.01 52.21
N SER A 463 6.77 -7.98 52.33
CA SER A 463 5.82 -6.90 52.04
C SER A 463 5.94 -5.71 53.00
N GLY A 464 5.78 -4.49 52.47
CA GLY A 464 5.56 -3.29 53.26
C GLY A 464 4.57 -2.34 52.58
N ARG A 465 3.35 -2.27 53.10
CA ARG A 465 2.41 -1.16 52.90
C ARG A 465 2.96 0.08 53.63
N SER A 466 2.88 1.24 53.00
CA SER A 466 2.76 2.51 53.74
C SER A 466 1.87 3.49 52.99
N SER A 467 1.03 4.13 53.79
CA SER A 467 -0.01 5.10 53.45
C SER A 467 0.25 6.35 54.30
N ALA A 468 0.23 7.53 53.69
CA ALA A 468 -0.04 8.84 54.34
C ALA A 468 -0.19 9.88 53.21
N ARG A 469 -1.35 10.55 53.08
CA ARG A 469 -1.68 11.94 53.54
C ARG A 469 -0.72 13.00 52.97
N ALA A 470 -1.09 14.19 52.51
CA ALA A 470 -2.32 14.96 52.27
C ALA A 470 -1.94 15.97 51.13
N VAL A 471 -2.82 16.68 50.43
CA VAL A 471 -3.39 17.97 50.85
C VAL A 471 -4.42 18.38 49.78
N SER A 472 -5.57 18.83 50.27
CA SER A 472 -6.70 19.42 49.56
C SER A 472 -6.42 20.87 49.11
N GLY A 473 -6.78 21.20 47.87
CA GLY A 473 -6.87 22.58 47.37
C GLY A 473 -8.04 22.71 46.41
N ASN A 474 -9.08 23.44 46.84
CA ASN A 474 -10.34 23.71 46.16
C ASN A 474 -10.21 24.94 45.22
N PRO A 475 -10.89 25.02 44.06
CA PRO A 475 -11.16 26.33 43.45
C PRO A 475 -12.67 26.56 43.28
N GLY A 476 -13.18 27.55 44.02
CA GLY A 476 -14.48 28.18 43.77
C GLY A 476 -14.42 29.21 42.64
N LYS A 477 -15.45 29.20 41.79
CA LYS A 477 -15.89 30.24 40.83
C LYS A 477 -16.43 31.51 41.56
N PRO A 478 -16.98 32.58 40.91
CA PRO A 478 -17.02 32.99 39.48
C PRO A 478 -16.64 34.47 39.21
N ARG A 479 -16.65 34.86 37.92
CA ARG A 479 -16.55 36.23 37.36
C ARG A 479 -17.67 37.18 37.80
N PRO A 480 -17.48 38.51 37.59
CA PRO A 480 -18.46 39.24 36.78
C PRO A 480 -17.90 40.27 35.77
N LYS A 481 -18.72 40.47 34.73
CA LYS A 481 -18.73 41.43 33.60
C LYS A 481 -17.69 41.27 32.49
#